data_AF-A0AAV2ADW1-F1
#
_entry.id   AF-A0AAV2ADW1-F1
#
_cell.length_a   1.000
_cell.length_b   1.000
_cell.length_c   1.000
_cell.angle_alpha   90.00
_cell.angle_beta   90.00
_cell.angle_gamma   90.00
#
_symmetry.space_group_name_H-M   'P 1'
#
loop_
_entity.id
_entity.type
_entity.pdbx_description
1 polymer ?
#
loop_
_entity_poly.entity_id
_entity_poly.type
_entity_poly.pdbx_seq_one_letter_code
_entity_poly.pdbx_strand_id
1 'polypeptide(L)' 'MSDSSPSVGLCFICTETLSEGQVRLVKERGAKTLLASSISLKNIENQRLLKGVNEIYVHSACQIKYNNPKLIKAAVSSGK' A
#
# COMPACT_ATOMS: atom_id res chain seq x y z
N MET A 1 8.43 28.13 19.28
CA MET A 1 7.01 28.10 18.89
C MET A 1 6.82 26.85 18.04
N SER A 2 5.88 26.01 18.45
CA SER A 2 5.69 24.64 18.00
C SER A 2 5.15 24.60 16.56
N ASP A 3 5.98 24.22 15.60
CA ASP A 3 5.49 23.80 14.29
C ASP A 3 5.24 22.30 14.34
N SER A 4 4.04 21.92 14.79
CA SER A 4 3.51 20.59 14.58
C SER A 4 3.12 20.46 13.11
N SER A 5 4.12 20.36 12.22
CA SER A 5 3.87 19.87 10.89
C SER A 5 3.26 18.46 11.03
N PRO A 6 2.10 18.14 10.43
CA PRO A 6 1.57 16.78 10.47
C PRO A 6 2.66 15.87 9.91
N SER A 7 3.05 14.86 10.69
CA SER A 7 4.04 13.85 10.30
C SER A 7 3.75 13.44 8.87
N VAL A 8 4.65 13.79 7.95
CA VAL A 8 4.41 13.61 6.52
C VAL A 8 4.32 12.10 6.31
N GLY A 9 3.11 11.58 6.25
CA GLY A 9 2.89 10.15 6.19
C GLY A 9 3.52 9.60 4.91
N LEU A 10 4.09 8.41 4.98
CA LEU A 10 4.60 7.73 3.79
C LEU A 10 3.50 6.86 3.19
N CYS A 11 3.47 6.78 1.87
CA CYS A 11 2.64 5.82 1.17
C CYS A 11 3.10 4.41 1.53
N PHE A 12 2.19 3.59 2.05
CA PHE A 12 2.51 2.23 2.46
C PHE A 12 3.10 1.36 1.33
N ILE A 13 2.77 1.64 0.07
CA ILE A 13 3.18 0.80 -1.07
C ILE A 13 4.54 1.20 -1.63
N CYS A 14 4.78 2.50 -1.83
CA CYS A 14 5.98 3.01 -2.49
C CYS A 14 6.94 3.71 -1.54
N THR A 15 6.61 3.82 -0.26
CA THR A 15 7.38 4.51 0.79
C THR A 15 7.69 5.99 0.53
N GLU A 16 7.23 6.55 -0.59
CA GLU A 16 7.31 7.97 -0.89
C GLU A 16 6.34 8.78 -0.04
N THR A 17 6.68 10.06 0.13
CA THR A 17 5.89 11.03 0.90
C THR A 17 4.49 11.19 0.32
N LEU A 18 3.45 11.13 1.16
CA LEU A 18 2.05 11.32 0.76
C LEU A 18 1.75 12.73 0.22
N SER A 19 2.67 13.69 0.33
CA SER A 19 2.55 14.98 -0.34
C SER A 19 2.68 14.86 -1.87
N GLU A 20 3.23 13.77 -2.39
CA GLU A 20 3.47 13.56 -3.81
C GLU A 20 2.28 12.88 -4.50
N GLY A 21 1.25 13.68 -4.80
CA GLY A 21 0.13 13.28 -5.63
C GLY A 21 -1.15 12.97 -4.87
N GLN A 22 -2.08 12.25 -5.52
CA GLN A 22 -3.39 12.00 -4.93
C GLN A 22 -3.33 10.88 -3.90
N VAL A 23 -3.65 11.20 -2.65
CA VAL A 23 -3.71 10.26 -1.52
C VAL A 23 -5.12 9.72 -1.34
N ARG A 24 -5.22 8.45 -0.93
CA ARG A 24 -6.45 7.82 -0.48
C ARG A 24 -6.25 7.14 0.87
N LEU A 25 -7.23 7.35 1.75
CA LEU A 25 -7.40 6.55 2.95
C LEU A 25 -8.12 5.24 2.58
N VAL A 26 -7.41 4.13 2.75
CA VAL A 26 -7.92 2.79 2.52
C VAL A 26 -8.41 2.24 3.84
N LYS A 27 -9.73 2.09 3.98
CA LYS A 27 -10.38 1.50 5.15
C LYS A 27 -10.20 -0.01 5.19
N GLU A 28 -10.62 -0.65 6.27
CA GLU A 28 -10.41 -2.06 6.60
C GLU A 28 -10.70 -3.02 5.44
N ARG A 29 -11.83 -2.83 4.74
CA ARG A 29 -12.18 -3.66 3.57
C ARG A 29 -11.12 -3.56 2.47
N GLY A 30 -10.60 -2.37 2.22
CA GLY A 30 -9.53 -2.17 1.25
C GLY A 30 -8.16 -2.63 1.77
N ALA A 31 -7.90 -2.56 3.08
CA ALA A 31 -6.69 -3.11 3.69
C ALA A 31 -6.66 -4.64 3.56
N LYS A 32 -7.81 -5.31 3.70
CA LYS A 32 -7.97 -6.74 3.39
C LYS A 32 -7.66 -7.07 1.93
N THR A 33 -8.07 -6.21 0.98
CA THR A 33 -7.70 -6.36 -0.43
C THR A 33 -6.19 -6.22 -0.63
N LEU A 34 -5.55 -5.20 -0.04
CA LEU A 34 -4.10 -5.02 -0.08
C LEU A 34 -3.38 -6.26 0.47
N LEU A 35 -3.87 -6.82 1.58
CA LEU A 35 -3.31 -8.03 2.18
C LEU A 35 -3.37 -9.23 1.21
N ALA A 36 -4.51 -9.44 0.55
CA ALA A 36 -4.66 -10.49 -0.45
C ALA A 36 -3.69 -10.31 -1.64
N SER A 37 -3.48 -9.06 -2.07
CA SER A 37 -2.48 -8.74 -3.09
C SER A 37 -1.05 -8.98 -2.59
N SER A 38 -0.72 -8.63 -1.35
CA SER A 38 0.59 -8.92 -0.74
C SER A 38 0.87 -10.42 -0.61
N ILE A 39 -0.14 -11.23 -0.31
CA ILE A 39 -0.06 -12.70 -0.32
C ILE A 39 0.27 -13.18 -1.74
N SER A 40 -0.46 -12.69 -2.73
CA SER A 40 -0.28 -13.09 -4.13
C SER A 40 1.09 -12.70 -4.67
N LEU A 41 1.61 -11.53 -4.26
CA LEU A 41 2.95 -11.04 -4.60
C LEU A 41 4.07 -11.69 -3.76
N LYS A 42 3.74 -12.58 -2.80
CA LYS A 42 4.68 -13.16 -1.83
C LYS A 42 5.48 -12.11 -1.03
N ASN A 43 4.92 -10.91 -0.83
CA ASN A 43 5.55 -9.86 -0.04
C ASN A 43 5.21 -10.06 1.44
N ILE A 44 6.10 -10.73 2.17
CA ILE A 44 5.90 -11.14 3.58
C ILE A 44 5.87 -9.93 4.52
N GLU A 45 6.66 -8.89 4.25
CA GLU A 45 6.67 -7.68 5.07
C GLU A 45 5.31 -6.98 5.03
N ASN A 46 4.78 -6.76 3.83
CA ASN A 46 3.48 -6.12 3.67
C ASN A 46 2.35 -6.98 4.25
N GLN A 47 2.45 -8.31 4.18
CA GLN A 47 1.48 -9.20 4.85
C GLN A 47 1.45 -9.00 6.37
N ARG A 48 2.63 -8.89 7.00
CA ARG A 48 2.74 -8.64 8.44
C ARG A 48 2.18 -7.27 8.81
N LEU A 49 2.55 -6.25 8.05
CA LEU A 49 2.15 -4.88 8.31
C LEU A 49 0.66 -4.63 8.10
N LEU A 50 0.01 -5.35 7.17
CA LEU A 50 -1.43 -5.20 6.89
C LEU A 50 -2.31 -6.03 7.83
N LYS A 51 -1.73 -6.90 8.67
CA LYS A 51 -2.51 -7.76 9.57
C LYS A 51 -3.09 -6.92 10.72
N GLY A 52 -4.42 -6.82 10.77
CA GLY A 52 -5.12 -6.04 11.80
C GLY A 52 -5.19 -4.54 11.52
N VAL A 53 -4.85 -4.10 10.31
CA VAL A 53 -4.94 -2.68 9.92
C VAL A 53 -6.38 -2.29 9.61
N ASN A 54 -6.89 -1.31 10.35
CA ASN A 54 -8.23 -0.75 10.14
C ASN A 54 -8.27 0.32 9.06
N GLU A 55 -7.18 1.09 8.91
CA GLU A 55 -7.06 2.09 7.87
C GLU A 55 -5.60 2.40 7.55
N ILE A 56 -5.31 2.74 6.30
CA ILE A 56 -3.96 3.05 5.83
C ILE A 56 -3.98 4.06 4.69
N TYR A 57 -2.99 4.94 4.65
CA TYR A 57 -2.86 5.92 3.59
C TYR A 57 -1.93 5.40 2.49
N VAL A 58 -2.37 5.58 1.24
CA VAL A 58 -1.61 5.21 0.04
C VAL A 58 -1.87 6.24 -1.06
N HIS A 59 -0.92 6.37 -1.99
CA HIS A 59 -1.22 7.02 -3.26
C HIS A 59 -2.27 6.23 -4.05
N SER A 60 -3.26 6.92 -4.61
CA SER A 60 -4.30 6.32 -5.46
C SER A 60 -3.70 5.45 -6.56
N ALA A 61 -2.68 5.96 -7.23
CA ALA A 61 -1.98 5.25 -8.31
C ALA A 61 -1.29 3.98 -7.81
N CYS A 62 -0.67 4.03 -6.62
CA CYS A 62 -0.04 2.87 -6.00
C CYS A 62 -1.08 1.80 -5.66
N GLN A 63 -2.22 2.17 -5.07
CA GLN A 63 -3.30 1.22 -4.75
C GLN A 63 -3.78 0.48 -6.01
N ILE A 64 -4.02 1.21 -7.10
CA ILE A 64 -4.50 0.64 -8.36
C ILE A 64 -3.47 -0.34 -8.93
N LYS A 65 -2.19 0.05 -8.97
CA LYS A 65 -1.12 -0.82 -9.48
C LYS A 65 -0.94 -2.07 -8.61
N TYR A 66 -0.92 -1.90 -7.30
CA TYR A 66 -0.68 -2.99 -6.34
C TYR A 66 -1.78 -4.04 -6.37
N ASN A 67 -3.03 -3.62 -6.58
CA ASN A 67 -4.18 -4.53 -6.70
C ASN A 67 -4.40 -5.05 -8.12
N ASN A 68 -3.57 -4.68 -9.10
CA ASN A 68 -3.80 -5.05 -10.49
C ASN A 68 -3.40 -6.52 -10.72
N PRO A 69 -4.33 -7.43 -11.04
CA PRO A 69 -4.05 -8.85 -11.18
C PRO A 69 -3.08 -9.18 -12.33
N LYS A 70 -3.03 -8.35 -13.39
CA LYS A 70 -2.07 -8.54 -14.48
C LYS A 70 -0.64 -8.27 -14.01
N LEU A 71 -0.44 -7.21 -13.22
CA LEU A 71 0.85 -6.85 -12.67
C LEU A 71 1.30 -7.83 -11.58
N ILE A 72 0.36 -8.32 -10.77
CA ILE A 72 0.63 -9.38 -9.80
C ILE A 72 1.12 -10.64 -10.50
N LYS A 73 0.41 -11.10 -11.54
CA LYS A 73 0.82 -12.28 -12.33
C LYS A 73 2.20 -12.08 -12.94
N ALA A 74 2.46 -10.92 -13.54
CA ALA A 74 3.76 -10.59 -14.13
C ALA A 74 4.89 -10.64 -13.09
N ALA A 75 4.70 -9.99 -11.93
CA ALA A 75 5.69 -9.98 -10.85
C ALA A 75 6.01 -11.39 -10.33
N VAL A 76 5.01 -12.27 -10.22
CA VAL A 76 5.20 -13.67 -9.81
C VAL A 76 5.90 -14.49 -10.90
N SER A 77 5.62 -14.24 -12.18
CA SER A 77 6.23 -14.97 -13.30
C SER A 77 7.66 -14.55 -13.62
N SER A 78 8.03 -13.28 -13.35
CA SER A 78 9.37 -12.75 -13.62
C SER A 78 10.42 -13.11 -12.57
N GLY A 79 10.00 -13.69 -11.42
CA GLY A 79 10.91 -14.21 -10.40
C GLY A 79 11.36 -15.65 -10.65
N LYS A 80 11.39 -16.11 -11.90
CA LYS A 80 11.75 -17.48 -12.30
C LYS A 80 12.98 -17.48 -13.20
#